data_AF-A0A1I4T3U8-F1
#
_entry.id   AF-A0A1I4T3U8-F1
#
_cell.length_a   1.000
_cell.length_b   1.000
_cell.length_c   1.000
_cell.angle_alpha   90.00
_cell.angle_beta   90.00
_cell.angle_gamma   90.00
#
_symmetry.space_group_name_H-M   'P 1'
#
loop_
_entity.id
_entity.type
_entity.pdbx_description
1 polymer ?
#
loop_
_entity_poly.entity_id
_entity_poly.type
_entity_poly.pdbx_seq_one_letter_code
_entity_poly.pdbx_strand_id
1 'polypeptide(L)'
;MDNQELNRLIAEGDNSMFSGNPGDALNAYQQAWSHSRELQPDRVKRVWLLLAIANAAIQHGDFDEAFDALAGLQQGFADTGVVAGNPLFHLFVGLTFNGLGENPQGETDNFARALICGGPEIFAGEDPIFLERMKEILRPPEELGTWDGYEGASRDLLNGATGYLSHKLTEKIGSPPPYRYED
;
A
#
# COMPACT_ATOMS: atom_id res chain seq x y z
N MET A 1 -1.32 14.96 -24.72
CA MET A 1 -1.97 15.00 -23.40
C MET A 1 -0.99 15.55 -22.40
N ASP A 2 -1.45 16.38 -21.47
CA ASP A 2 -0.59 17.15 -20.57
C ASP A 2 -0.48 16.45 -19.21
N ASN A 3 0.73 16.43 -18.63
CA ASN A 3 0.96 16.02 -17.25
C ASN A 3 0.13 16.82 -16.24
N GLN A 4 -0.34 18.03 -16.61
CA GLN A 4 -1.25 18.82 -15.79
C GLN A 4 -2.55 18.08 -15.45
N GLU A 5 -3.18 17.42 -16.42
CA GLU A 5 -4.47 16.73 -16.17
C GLU A 5 -4.28 15.48 -15.30
N LEU A 6 -3.21 14.71 -15.57
CA LEU A 6 -2.82 13.58 -14.72
C LEU A 6 -2.61 14.03 -13.26
N ASN A 7 -1.89 15.13 -13.04
CA ASN A 7 -1.64 15.66 -11.70
C ASN A 7 -2.93 16.16 -11.04
N ARG A 8 -3.81 16.81 -11.82
CA ARG A 8 -5.10 17.30 -11.32
C ARG A 8 -5.97 16.16 -10.82
N LEU A 9 -6.09 15.07 -11.59
CA LEU A 9 -6.88 13.89 -11.24
C LEU A 9 -6.32 13.16 -10.01
N ILE A 10 -4.99 13.05 -9.89
CA ILE A 10 -4.36 12.48 -8.69
C ILE A 10 -4.70 13.32 -7.46
N ALA A 11 -4.56 14.64 -7.54
CA ALA A 11 -4.87 15.55 -6.44
C ALA A 11 -6.37 15.53 -6.07
N GLU A 12 -7.26 15.39 -7.07
CA GLU A 12 -8.70 15.23 -6.85
C GLU A 12 -9.02 13.92 -6.10
N GLY A 13 -8.36 12.83 -6.47
CA GLY A 13 -8.45 11.56 -5.74
C GLY A 13 -7.96 11.70 -4.30
N ASP A 14 -6.80 12.32 -4.09
CA ASP A 14 -6.24 12.56 -2.75
C ASP A 14 -7.20 13.37 -1.88
N ASN A 15 -7.74 14.47 -2.40
CA ASN A 15 -8.69 15.32 -1.68
C ASN A 15 -9.99 14.58 -1.33
N SER A 16 -10.46 13.70 -2.22
CA SER A 16 -11.65 12.87 -1.98
C SER A 16 -11.39 11.85 -0.87
N MET A 17 -10.20 11.23 -0.84
CA MET A 17 -9.80 10.36 0.28
C MET A 17 -9.73 11.13 1.61
N PHE A 18 -9.14 12.32 1.63
CA PHE A 18 -9.12 13.17 2.83
C PHE A 18 -10.52 13.56 3.32
N SER A 19 -11.48 13.66 2.41
CA SER A 19 -12.87 14.01 2.72
C SER A 19 -13.72 12.79 3.11
N GLY A 20 -13.13 11.58 3.14
CA GLY A 20 -13.84 10.34 3.46
C GLY A 20 -14.75 9.84 2.33
N ASN A 21 -14.47 10.22 1.07
CA ASN A 21 -15.24 9.83 -0.11
C ASN A 21 -14.43 8.88 -1.01
N PRO A 22 -14.22 7.61 -0.62
CA PRO A 22 -13.35 6.68 -1.33
C PRO A 22 -13.88 6.30 -2.74
N GLY A 23 -15.19 6.33 -2.97
CA GLY A 23 -15.77 6.08 -4.30
C GLY A 23 -15.44 7.17 -5.32
N ASP A 24 -15.54 8.45 -4.92
CA ASP A 24 -15.14 9.58 -5.76
C ASP A 24 -13.63 9.57 -6.01
N ALA A 25 -12.85 9.22 -4.98
CA ALA A 25 -11.41 9.07 -5.11
C ALA A 25 -11.03 7.98 -6.12
N LEU A 26 -11.67 6.81 -6.05
CA LEU A 26 -11.44 5.70 -6.95
C LEU A 26 -11.69 6.11 -8.41
N ASN A 27 -12.81 6.77 -8.68
CA ASN A 27 -13.15 7.28 -10.01
C ASN A 27 -12.09 8.25 -10.56
N ALA A 28 -11.58 9.16 -9.71
CA ALA A 28 -10.55 10.11 -10.12
C ALA A 28 -9.20 9.41 -10.41
N TYR A 29 -8.80 8.45 -9.56
CA TYR A 29 -7.56 7.72 -9.75
C TYR A 29 -7.60 6.77 -10.97
N GLN A 30 -8.74 6.15 -11.28
CA GLN A 30 -8.89 5.33 -12.50
C GLN A 30 -8.77 6.15 -13.79
N GLN A 31 -9.33 7.37 -13.79
CA GLN A 31 -9.11 8.33 -14.88
C GLN A 31 -7.64 8.72 -14.98
N ALA A 32 -6.99 9.01 -13.85
CA ALA A 32 -5.55 9.27 -13.80
C ALA A 32 -4.74 8.08 -14.36
N TRP A 33 -5.11 6.85 -14.03
CA TRP A 33 -4.44 5.65 -14.52
C TRP A 33 -4.55 5.51 -16.04
N SER A 34 -5.72 5.77 -16.59
CA SER A 34 -5.94 5.76 -18.04
C SER A 34 -4.99 6.73 -18.75
N HIS A 35 -4.88 7.97 -18.27
CA HIS A 35 -3.91 8.94 -18.81
C HIS A 35 -2.45 8.53 -18.56
N SER A 36 -2.15 7.93 -17.42
CA SER A 36 -0.80 7.50 -17.05
C SER A 36 -0.25 6.43 -18.01
N ARG A 37 -1.11 5.52 -18.50
CA ARG A 37 -0.74 4.51 -19.49
C ARG A 37 -0.30 5.13 -20.83
N GLU A 38 -0.90 6.24 -21.21
CA GLU A 38 -0.58 6.95 -22.45
C GLU A 38 0.66 7.83 -22.30
N LEU A 39 0.76 8.55 -21.18
CA LEU A 39 1.87 9.48 -20.91
C LEU A 39 3.16 8.79 -20.48
N GLN A 40 3.06 7.57 -19.92
CA GLN A 40 4.17 6.81 -19.36
C GLN A 40 5.09 7.67 -18.47
N PRO A 41 4.56 8.29 -17.41
CA PRO A 41 5.37 9.06 -16.48
C PRO A 41 6.35 8.16 -15.72
N ASP A 42 7.15 8.77 -14.84
CA ASP A 42 8.09 8.04 -13.98
C ASP A 42 7.43 6.82 -13.30
N ARG A 43 8.20 5.73 -13.25
CA ARG A 43 7.69 4.42 -12.78
C ARG A 43 7.22 4.50 -11.33
N VAL A 44 7.91 5.24 -10.47
CA VAL A 44 7.56 5.38 -9.05
C VAL A 44 6.17 6.01 -8.92
N LYS A 45 5.90 7.05 -9.70
CA LYS A 45 4.58 7.70 -9.71
C LYS A 45 3.45 6.73 -10.10
N ARG A 46 3.69 5.86 -11.08
CA ARG A 46 2.71 4.86 -11.51
C ARG A 46 2.46 3.81 -10.42
N VAL A 47 3.50 3.41 -9.70
CA VAL A 47 3.38 2.47 -8.57
C VAL A 47 2.50 3.06 -7.48
N TRP A 48 2.78 4.30 -7.05
CA TRP A 48 1.98 4.94 -6.02
C TRP A 48 0.55 5.24 -6.44
N LEU A 49 0.31 5.51 -7.73
CA LEU A 49 -1.04 5.64 -8.26
C LEU A 49 -1.83 4.33 -8.15
N LEU A 50 -1.23 3.19 -8.51
CA LEU A 50 -1.91 1.89 -8.37
C LEU A 50 -2.15 1.53 -6.88
N LEU A 51 -1.21 1.86 -5.99
CA LEU A 51 -1.44 1.69 -4.55
C LEU A 51 -2.55 2.61 -4.03
N ALA A 52 -2.69 3.82 -4.57
CA ALA A 52 -3.77 4.74 -4.22
C ALA A 52 -5.13 4.22 -4.71
N ILE A 53 -5.19 3.65 -5.92
CA ILE A 53 -6.38 2.96 -6.44
C ILE A 53 -6.76 1.81 -5.53
N ALA A 54 -5.82 0.92 -5.19
CA ALA A 54 -6.08 -0.21 -4.32
C ALA A 54 -6.58 0.25 -2.94
N ASN A 55 -5.97 1.27 -2.33
CA ASN A 55 -6.45 1.82 -1.06
C ASN A 55 -7.86 2.41 -1.14
N ALA A 56 -8.17 3.17 -2.20
CA ALA A 56 -9.50 3.75 -2.39
C ALA A 56 -10.55 2.65 -2.59
N ALA A 57 -10.23 1.64 -3.40
CA ALA A 57 -11.08 0.49 -3.66
C ALA A 57 -11.36 -0.33 -2.39
N ILE A 58 -10.34 -0.65 -1.59
CA ILE A 58 -10.49 -1.31 -0.29
C ILE A 58 -11.40 -0.51 0.65
N GLN A 59 -11.20 0.81 0.76
CA GLN A 59 -12.02 1.66 1.64
C GLN A 59 -13.45 1.84 1.11
N HIS A 60 -13.66 1.72 -0.20
CA HIS A 60 -14.98 1.73 -0.81
C HIS A 60 -15.70 0.38 -0.68
N GLY A 61 -14.96 -0.70 -0.44
CA GLY A 61 -15.46 -2.08 -0.45
C GLY A 61 -15.47 -2.75 -1.83
N ASP A 62 -14.81 -2.15 -2.82
CA ASP A 62 -14.64 -2.71 -4.16
C ASP A 62 -13.35 -3.54 -4.23
N PHE A 63 -13.42 -4.76 -3.69
CA PHE A 63 -12.24 -5.61 -3.58
C PHE A 63 -11.79 -6.22 -4.92
N ASP A 64 -12.68 -6.30 -5.91
CA ASP A 64 -12.31 -6.74 -7.27
C ASP A 64 -11.38 -5.70 -7.93
N GLU A 65 -11.73 -4.41 -7.85
CA GLU A 65 -10.87 -3.34 -8.37
C GLU A 65 -9.55 -3.23 -7.59
N ALA A 66 -9.58 -3.45 -6.27
CA ALA A 66 -8.37 -3.51 -5.48
C ALA A 66 -7.43 -4.64 -5.96
N PHE A 67 -8.00 -5.82 -6.23
CA PHE A 67 -7.27 -6.97 -6.75
C PHE A 67 -6.63 -6.65 -8.12
N ASP A 68 -7.39 -6.08 -9.04
CA ASP A 68 -6.89 -5.73 -10.38
C ASP A 68 -5.76 -4.70 -10.33
N ALA A 69 -5.87 -3.68 -9.48
CA ALA A 69 -4.81 -2.68 -9.29
C ALA A 69 -3.51 -3.32 -8.74
N LEU A 70 -3.64 -4.20 -7.74
CA LEU A 70 -2.50 -4.91 -7.13
C LEU A 70 -1.89 -5.94 -8.09
N ALA A 71 -2.70 -6.64 -8.88
CA ALA A 71 -2.23 -7.52 -9.95
C ALA A 71 -1.47 -6.72 -11.02
N GLY A 72 -1.95 -5.53 -11.38
CA GLY A 72 -1.27 -4.60 -12.28
C GLY A 72 0.10 -4.17 -11.76
N LEU A 73 0.24 -3.93 -10.45
CA LEU A 73 1.53 -3.68 -9.80
C LEU A 73 2.48 -4.86 -9.96
N GLN A 74 2.03 -6.07 -9.62
CA GLN A 74 2.83 -7.28 -9.71
C GLN A 74 3.28 -7.57 -11.14
N GLN A 75 2.40 -7.39 -12.14
CA GLN A 75 2.72 -7.67 -13.55
C GLN A 75 3.63 -6.61 -14.17
N GLY A 76 3.44 -5.32 -13.83
CA GLY A 76 4.14 -4.21 -14.48
C GLY A 76 5.41 -3.71 -13.78
N PHE A 77 5.60 -4.07 -12.51
CA PHE A 77 6.61 -3.43 -11.65
C PHE A 77 7.33 -4.38 -10.68
N ALA A 78 7.23 -5.70 -10.84
CA ALA A 78 7.91 -6.67 -9.97
C ALA A 78 9.44 -6.49 -9.92
N ASP A 79 10.06 -6.00 -11.00
CA ASP A 79 11.50 -5.73 -11.13
C ASP A 79 11.96 -4.48 -10.35
N THR A 80 11.02 -3.66 -9.85
CA THR A 80 11.37 -2.41 -9.14
C THR A 80 11.77 -2.62 -7.68
N GLY A 81 11.58 -3.83 -7.12
CA GLY A 81 11.71 -4.09 -5.68
C GLY A 81 10.54 -3.53 -4.84
N VAL A 82 9.75 -2.59 -5.38
CA VAL A 82 8.61 -1.96 -4.70
C VAL A 82 7.45 -2.94 -4.53
N VAL A 83 7.38 -4.06 -5.24
CA VAL A 83 6.29 -5.02 -5.03
C VAL A 83 6.65 -6.04 -3.95
N ALA A 84 7.83 -6.67 -4.07
CA ALA A 84 8.21 -7.77 -3.17
C ALA A 84 8.61 -7.33 -1.76
N GLY A 85 9.06 -6.08 -1.59
CA GLY A 85 9.50 -5.56 -0.29
C GLY A 85 8.57 -4.53 0.34
N ASN A 86 7.59 -3.99 -0.39
CA ASN A 86 6.78 -2.90 0.13
C ASN A 86 5.70 -3.43 1.10
N PRO A 87 5.76 -3.04 2.38
CA PRO A 87 4.82 -3.54 3.37
C PRO A 87 3.37 -3.10 3.09
N LEU A 88 3.16 -1.93 2.49
CA LEU A 88 1.81 -1.44 2.15
C LEU A 88 1.18 -2.26 1.03
N PHE A 89 1.96 -2.66 0.02
CA PHE A 89 1.48 -3.58 -1.02
C PHE A 89 0.97 -4.88 -0.40
N HIS A 90 1.79 -5.50 0.46
CA HIS A 90 1.41 -6.74 1.13
C HIS A 90 0.21 -6.57 2.05
N LEU A 91 0.11 -5.45 2.79
CA LEU A 91 -1.06 -5.17 3.60
C LEU A 91 -2.33 -5.13 2.72
N PHE A 92 -2.28 -4.40 1.59
CA PHE A 92 -3.43 -4.28 0.70
C PHE A 92 -3.81 -5.59 0.03
N VAL A 93 -2.86 -6.44 -0.35
CA VAL A 93 -3.16 -7.79 -0.87
C VAL A 93 -3.88 -8.62 0.19
N GLY A 94 -3.42 -8.59 1.44
CA GLY A 94 -4.08 -9.29 2.54
C GLY A 94 -5.51 -8.79 2.79
N LEU A 95 -5.70 -7.48 2.89
CA LEU A 95 -7.02 -6.86 3.05
C LEU A 95 -7.97 -7.18 1.89
N THR A 96 -7.44 -7.24 0.67
CA THR A 96 -8.21 -7.57 -0.54
C THR A 96 -8.68 -9.02 -0.51
N PHE A 97 -7.80 -9.98 -0.20
CA PHE A 97 -8.19 -11.39 -0.06
C PHE A 97 -9.20 -11.60 1.07
N ASN A 98 -9.03 -10.90 2.19
CA ASN A 98 -9.99 -10.91 3.28
C ASN A 98 -11.37 -10.40 2.84
N GLY A 99 -11.40 -9.25 2.14
CA GLY A 99 -12.63 -8.62 1.65
C GLY A 99 -13.37 -9.45 0.60
N LEU A 100 -12.64 -10.16 -0.26
CA LEU A 100 -13.21 -11.14 -1.20
C LEU A 100 -13.69 -12.42 -0.52
N GLY A 101 -13.17 -12.74 0.67
CA GLY A 101 -13.38 -14.05 1.30
C GLY A 101 -12.70 -15.19 0.55
N GLU A 102 -11.62 -14.89 -0.17
CA GLU A 102 -10.91 -15.82 -1.05
C GLU A 102 -9.44 -15.97 -0.67
N ASN A 103 -8.82 -17.09 -1.07
CA ASN A 103 -7.39 -17.34 -0.90
C ASN A 103 -6.84 -17.08 0.53
N PRO A 104 -7.34 -17.78 1.56
CA PRO A 104 -6.94 -17.56 2.96
C PRO A 104 -5.45 -17.83 3.22
N GLN A 105 -4.81 -18.65 2.38
CA GLN A 105 -3.36 -18.85 2.43
C GLN A 105 -2.63 -17.60 1.91
N GLY A 106 -3.05 -17.05 0.76
CA GLY A 106 -2.50 -15.80 0.22
C GLY A 106 -2.73 -14.61 1.14
N GLU A 107 -3.88 -14.52 1.79
CA GLU A 107 -4.16 -13.53 2.85
C GLU A 107 -3.10 -13.62 3.96
N THR A 108 -2.92 -14.81 4.53
CA THR A 108 -1.96 -15.07 5.61
C THR A 108 -0.54 -14.75 5.18
N ASP A 109 -0.11 -15.20 4.00
CA ASP A 109 1.23 -14.97 3.47
C ASP A 109 1.53 -13.48 3.25
N ASN A 110 0.53 -12.70 2.85
CA ASN A 110 0.69 -11.26 2.62
C ASN A 110 0.65 -10.47 3.92
N PHE A 111 -0.23 -10.80 4.87
CA PHE A 111 -0.14 -10.18 6.20
C PHE A 111 1.19 -10.51 6.91
N ALA A 112 1.70 -11.73 6.75
CA ALA A 112 3.02 -12.09 7.27
C ALA A 112 4.13 -11.19 6.67
N ARG A 113 4.12 -10.98 5.35
CA ARG A 113 5.08 -10.08 4.68
C ARG A 113 4.88 -8.61 5.06
N ALA A 114 3.65 -8.16 5.25
CA ALA A 114 3.39 -6.81 5.74
C ALA A 114 4.03 -6.60 7.12
N LEU A 115 3.87 -7.56 8.05
CA LEU A 115 4.51 -7.52 9.37
C LEU A 115 6.05 -7.55 9.27
N ILE A 116 6.60 -8.46 8.47
CA ILE A 116 8.05 -8.60 8.30
C ILE A 116 8.66 -7.35 7.67
N CYS A 117 8.05 -6.80 6.63
CA CYS A 117 8.61 -5.66 5.91
C CYS A 117 8.35 -4.32 6.61
N GLY A 118 7.23 -4.20 7.33
CA GLY A 118 6.72 -2.92 7.82
C GLY A 118 6.54 -2.81 9.32
N GLY A 119 6.81 -3.87 10.08
CA GLY A 119 6.62 -3.90 11.54
C GLY A 119 5.14 -3.89 11.96
N PRO A 120 4.83 -3.99 13.27
CA PRO A 120 3.46 -4.01 13.77
C PRO A 120 2.66 -2.75 13.42
N GLU A 121 3.31 -1.58 13.36
CA GLU A 121 2.63 -0.30 13.14
C GLU A 121 1.98 -0.18 11.76
N ILE A 122 2.36 -0.99 10.76
CA ILE A 122 1.69 -0.99 9.46
C ILE A 122 0.20 -1.37 9.57
N PHE A 123 -0.14 -2.19 10.56
CA PHE A 123 -1.52 -2.63 10.85
C PHE A 123 -2.33 -1.63 11.67
N ALA A 124 -1.76 -0.48 12.08
CA ALA A 124 -2.47 0.49 12.92
C ALA A 124 -3.76 0.98 12.23
N GLY A 125 -4.92 0.83 12.88
CA GLY A 125 -6.22 1.20 12.32
C GLY A 125 -6.89 0.13 11.45
N GLU A 126 -6.23 -1.02 11.23
CA GLU A 126 -6.87 -2.21 10.67
C GLU A 126 -7.50 -3.07 11.79
N ASP A 127 -8.25 -4.13 11.45
CA ASP A 127 -8.76 -5.07 12.44
C ASP A 127 -7.59 -5.72 13.22
N PRO A 128 -7.56 -5.62 14.56
CA PRO A 128 -6.49 -6.19 15.38
C PRO A 128 -6.23 -7.67 15.13
N ILE A 129 -7.25 -8.44 14.71
CA ILE A 129 -7.13 -9.88 14.47
C ILE A 129 -6.07 -10.20 13.41
N PHE A 130 -5.86 -9.31 12.43
CA PHE A 130 -4.87 -9.53 11.38
C PHE A 130 -3.46 -9.57 11.95
N LEU A 131 -3.11 -8.63 12.83
CA LEU A 131 -1.81 -8.59 13.49
C LEU A 131 -1.68 -9.71 14.53
N GLU A 132 -2.69 -9.92 15.35
CA GLU A 132 -2.69 -10.95 16.40
C GLU A 132 -2.41 -12.33 15.80
N ARG A 133 -3.12 -12.69 14.73
CA ARG A 133 -2.90 -13.95 14.01
C ARG A 133 -1.48 -14.09 13.48
N MET A 134 -0.88 -13.00 12.97
CA MET A 134 0.50 -13.06 12.47
C MET A 134 1.51 -13.25 13.60
N LYS A 135 1.27 -12.63 14.77
CA LYS A 135 2.12 -12.82 15.96
C LYS A 135 2.03 -14.22 16.55
N GLU A 136 0.95 -14.96 16.32
CA GLU A 136 0.81 -16.37 16.70
C GLU A 136 1.54 -17.32 15.72
N ILE A 137 1.53 -16.99 14.43
CA ILE A 137 2.13 -17.82 13.37
C ILE A 137 3.64 -17.62 13.30
N LEU A 138 4.09 -16.36 13.40
CA LEU A 138 5.48 -15.98 13.21
C LEU A 138 6.19 -15.81 14.55
N ARG A 139 7.46 -16.22 14.57
CA ARG A 139 8.36 -15.84 15.66
C ARG A 139 8.79 -14.38 15.45
N PRO A 140 8.94 -13.59 16.53
CA PRO A 140 9.54 -12.27 16.42
C PRO A 140 11.00 -12.37 15.94
N PRO A 141 11.59 -11.26 15.48
CA PRO A 141 13.01 -11.18 15.15
C PRO A 141 13.87 -11.65 16.31
N GLU A 142 14.90 -12.47 16.01
CA GLU A 142 15.73 -13.10 17.04
C GLU A 142 16.47 -12.08 17.90
N GLU A 143 16.90 -10.98 17.28
CA GLU A 143 17.63 -9.88 17.91
C GLU A 143 16.80 -9.11 18.94
N LEU A 144 15.47 -9.08 18.81
CA LEU A 144 14.56 -8.41 19.75
C LEU A 144 13.89 -9.40 20.71
N GLY A 145 13.63 -10.63 20.26
CA GLY A 145 12.84 -11.62 21.01
C GLY A 145 11.36 -11.21 21.20
N THR A 146 10.94 -10.08 20.64
CA THR A 146 9.59 -9.53 20.67
C THR A 146 9.32 -8.74 19.39
N TRP A 147 8.04 -8.53 19.09
CA TRP A 147 7.60 -7.65 18.01
C TRP A 147 7.62 -6.17 18.41
N ASP A 148 7.65 -5.88 19.71
CA ASP A 148 7.65 -4.51 20.21
C ASP A 148 8.97 -3.81 19.83
N GLY A 149 8.86 -2.65 19.17
CA GLY A 149 10.01 -1.92 18.66
C GLY A 149 10.59 -2.45 17.34
N TYR A 150 9.98 -3.47 16.73
CA TYR A 150 10.38 -3.93 15.40
C TYR A 150 9.83 -3.00 14.30
N GLU A 151 10.73 -2.34 13.57
CA GLU A 151 10.34 -1.39 12.52
C GLU A 151 10.07 -2.06 11.16
N GLY A 152 10.39 -3.34 10.98
CA GLY A 152 10.28 -4.00 9.68
C GLY A 152 11.54 -3.85 8.82
N ALA A 153 11.80 -4.87 8.00
CA ALA A 153 13.02 -4.99 7.21
C ALA A 153 13.09 -4.06 5.98
N SER A 154 11.98 -3.43 5.58
CA SER A 154 11.90 -2.64 4.34
C SER A 154 10.90 -1.48 4.45
N ARG A 155 10.76 -0.91 5.66
CA ARG A 155 9.86 0.23 5.92
C ARG A 155 10.30 1.48 5.15
N ASP A 156 11.58 1.59 4.79
CA ASP A 156 12.16 2.65 3.97
C ASP A 156 11.52 2.80 2.58
N LEU A 157 10.99 1.71 2.01
CA LEU A 157 10.29 1.74 0.73
C LEU A 157 9.02 2.60 0.76
N LEU A 158 8.51 2.92 1.95
CA LEU A 158 7.36 3.80 2.15
C LEU A 158 7.70 5.29 1.97
N ASN A 159 8.99 5.67 1.98
CA ASN A 159 9.43 7.07 1.80
C ASN A 159 9.02 7.66 0.45
N GLY A 160 8.73 6.81 -0.55
CA GLY A 160 8.24 7.25 -1.84
C GLY A 160 6.76 7.66 -1.86
N ALA A 161 6.01 7.42 -0.78
CA ALA A 161 4.57 7.66 -0.76
C ALA A 161 4.24 9.14 -0.97
N THR A 162 3.22 9.40 -1.78
CA THR A 162 2.73 10.75 -2.07
C THR A 162 1.26 10.91 -1.68
N GLY A 163 0.79 12.16 -1.65
CA GLY A 163 -0.64 12.47 -1.52
C GLY A 163 -1.25 11.92 -0.23
N TYR A 164 -2.45 11.37 -0.34
CA TYR A 164 -3.19 10.82 0.80
C TYR A 164 -2.45 9.66 1.48
N LEU A 165 -1.80 8.78 0.71
CA LEU A 165 -1.07 7.63 1.29
C LEU A 165 0.10 8.09 2.16
N SER A 166 0.82 9.14 1.77
CA SER A 166 1.90 9.73 2.57
C SER A 166 1.38 10.21 3.93
N HIS A 167 0.22 10.87 3.96
CA HIS A 167 -0.42 11.31 5.19
C HIS A 167 -0.86 10.13 6.06
N LYS A 168 -1.60 9.17 5.49
CA LYS A 168 -2.07 7.98 6.21
C LYS A 168 -0.91 7.18 6.81
N LEU A 169 0.19 7.03 6.07
CA LEU A 169 1.40 6.40 6.60
C LEU A 169 2.02 7.23 7.71
N THR A 170 2.10 8.55 7.56
CA THR A 170 2.62 9.44 8.62
C THR A 170 1.82 9.32 9.92
N GLU A 171 0.50 9.16 9.84
CA GLU A 171 -0.36 8.90 11.00
C GLU A 171 -0.13 7.52 11.62
N LYS A 172 0.05 6.48 10.78
CA LYS A 172 0.24 5.09 11.23
C LYS A 172 1.60 4.85 11.89
N ILE A 173 2.67 5.32 11.25
CA ILE A 173 4.06 4.93 11.57
C ILE A 173 4.95 6.12 11.96
N GLY A 174 4.39 7.33 12.07
CA GLY A 174 5.16 8.57 12.16
C GLY A 174 5.77 8.95 10.81
N SER A 175 6.67 9.93 10.76
CA SER A 175 7.45 10.17 9.54
C SER A 175 8.29 8.92 9.25
N PRO A 176 8.07 8.18 8.15
CA PRO A 176 8.99 7.11 7.79
C PRO A 176 10.38 7.76 7.64
N PRO A 177 11.39 7.32 8.40
CA PRO A 177 12.64 8.05 8.47
C PRO A 177 13.29 8.03 7.09
N PRO A 178 13.97 9.11 6.66
CA PRO A 178 14.81 9.02 5.48
C PRO A 178 15.97 8.09 5.80
N TYR A 179 15.84 6.81 5.46
CA TYR A 179 16.98 5.91 5.44
C TYR A 179 17.84 6.33 4.24
N ARG A 180 18.89 7.10 4.53
CA ARG A 180 19.99 7.24 3.59
C ARG A 180 20.78 5.94 3.67
N TYR A 181 20.80 5.17 2.59
CA TYR A 181 21.91 4.25 2.39
C TYR A 181 23.15 5.13 2.19
N GLU A 182 24.18 4.95 3.02
CA GLU A 182 25.50 5.49 2.70
C GLU A 182 25.98 4.78 1.42
N ASP A 183 26.43 5.56 0.43
CA ASP A 183 26.98 5.05 -0.83
C ASP A 183 28.19 4.11 -0.62
#